data_AF-A0A7Y5RMR5-F1
#
_entry.id   AF-A0A7Y5RMR5-F1
#
_cell.length_a   1.000
_cell.length_b   1.000
_cell.length_c   1.000
_cell.angle_alpha   90.00
_cell.angle_beta   90.00
_cell.angle_gamma   90.00
#
_symmetry.space_group_name_H-M   'P 1'
#
loop_
_entity.id
_entity.type
_entity.pdbx_description
1 polymer ?
#
loop_
_entity_poly.entity_id
_entity_poly.type
_entity_poly.pdbx_seq_one_letter_code
_entity_poly.pdbx_strand_id
1 'polypeptide(L)'
;MIDRPHFKSSRRGYEPEEVDAFIESQNRILQAAKKDAAERSVELTKLNAALTDLRGQLGQQSRVMADLKKNSSPTPAQTFTDLGERIGQILSLADEEAADMRKRATADADEIRERANRAANDLKSTTGTYAEQARARADEESVRIIAQANREAQAIVAEAQSVTAAQRQEAAAEFEAHRLKASTASAELEVKLAARRETADLEFEVRRQQQDAALAESETRLRQLTERAEHDAQEMRARAERLLENAQAQADQIVSEARDHASRLREESDRELAAASAQRDAITAQLGNVRQMLATLGGGALVDTLGTPDKPAQPAPPADATQVLPAAGAPGKPVGQVADEDSDGDSDDESDADDADAHHPDASADKADKA
;
A
#
# COMPACT_ATOMS: atom_id res chain seq x y z
N MET A 1 7.53 -53.44 36.22
CA MET A 1 6.87 -53.26 34.93
C MET A 1 5.84 -52.16 35.14
N ILE A 2 6.17 -50.91 34.82
CA ILE A 2 5.18 -49.83 34.85
C ILE A 2 4.34 -50.00 33.60
N ASP A 3 3.14 -50.56 33.78
CA ASP A 3 2.15 -50.68 32.71
C ASP A 3 1.76 -49.26 32.28
N ARG A 4 2.23 -48.85 31.10
CA ARG A 4 1.98 -47.51 30.57
C ARG A 4 0.54 -47.50 30.06
N PRO A 5 -0.38 -46.72 30.67
CA PRO A 5 -1.75 -46.61 30.17
C PRO A 5 -1.72 -46.01 28.76
N HIS A 6 -2.42 -46.64 27.83
CA HIS A 6 -2.56 -46.16 26.47
C HIS A 6 -3.84 -45.33 26.39
N PHE A 7 -3.70 -44.01 26.26
CA PHE A 7 -4.83 -43.09 26.08
C PHE A 7 -5.02 -42.80 24.59
N LYS A 8 -6.26 -42.68 24.15
CA LYS A 8 -6.59 -42.26 22.78
C LYS A 8 -6.22 -40.78 22.57
N SER A 9 -5.73 -40.46 21.37
CA SER A 9 -5.40 -39.09 20.99
C SER A 9 -6.60 -38.37 20.36
N SER A 10 -7.01 -37.24 20.92
CA SER A 10 -7.92 -36.25 20.33
C SER A 10 -7.14 -35.11 19.65
N ARG A 11 -7.83 -34.29 18.84
CA ARG A 11 -7.28 -33.20 18.00
C ARG A 11 -6.33 -32.21 18.72
N ARG A 12 -6.29 -32.22 20.06
CA ARG A 12 -5.39 -31.44 20.92
C ARG A 12 -4.84 -32.23 22.13
N GLY A 13 -4.41 -33.48 21.94
CA GLY A 13 -3.73 -34.25 22.98
C GLY A 13 -4.43 -35.57 23.32
N TYR A 14 -4.40 -36.02 24.57
CA TYR A 14 -5.13 -37.22 25.00
C TYR A 14 -6.60 -36.91 25.27
N GLU A 15 -7.47 -37.91 25.13
CA GLU A 15 -8.90 -37.81 25.41
C GLU A 15 -9.15 -37.56 26.91
N PRO A 16 -9.74 -36.41 27.30
CA PRO A 16 -9.85 -36.01 28.71
C PRO A 16 -10.60 -37.03 29.58
N GLU A 17 -11.69 -37.60 29.06
CA GLU A 17 -12.52 -38.56 29.81
C GLU A 17 -11.76 -39.85 30.17
N GLU A 18 -10.87 -40.32 29.30
CA GLU A 18 -10.08 -41.54 29.54
C GLU A 18 -8.95 -41.28 30.55
N VAL A 19 -8.36 -40.08 30.50
CA VAL A 19 -7.36 -39.63 31.48
C VAL A 19 -8.00 -39.44 32.85
N ASP A 20 -9.17 -38.80 32.92
CA ASP A 20 -9.90 -38.57 34.16
C ASP A 20 -10.34 -39.90 34.80
N ALA A 21 -10.88 -40.84 34.01
CA ALA A 21 -11.23 -42.18 34.48
C ALA A 21 -10.00 -42.95 35.01
N PHE A 22 -8.84 -42.82 34.35
CA PHE A 22 -7.60 -43.42 34.82
C PHE A 22 -7.11 -42.79 36.13
N ILE A 23 -7.12 -41.46 36.24
CA ILE A 23 -6.76 -40.73 37.46
C ILE A 23 -7.68 -41.13 38.62
N GLU A 24 -8.98 -41.23 38.38
CA GLU A 24 -9.93 -41.74 39.38
C GLU A 24 -9.61 -43.16 39.83
N SER A 25 -9.28 -44.06 38.89
CA SER A 25 -8.94 -45.44 39.21
C SER A 25 -7.65 -45.53 40.05
N GLN A 26 -6.62 -44.77 39.70
CA GLN A 26 -5.37 -44.64 40.45
C GLN A 26 -5.62 -44.07 41.84
N ASN A 27 -6.45 -43.03 41.95
CA ASN A 27 -6.81 -42.45 43.24
C ASN A 27 -7.55 -43.44 44.14
N ARG A 28 -8.44 -44.28 43.59
CA ARG A 28 -9.11 -45.35 44.35
C ARG A 28 -8.11 -46.41 44.83
N ILE A 29 -7.17 -46.83 43.99
CA ILE A 29 -6.11 -47.79 44.37
C ILE A 29 -5.22 -47.19 45.47
N LEU A 30 -4.83 -45.92 45.34
CA LEU A 30 -4.00 -45.23 46.31
C LEU A 30 -4.73 -45.09 47.66
N GLN A 31 -6.03 -44.75 47.65
CA GLN A 31 -6.85 -44.70 48.86
C GLN A 31 -6.99 -46.08 49.52
N ALA A 32 -7.19 -47.15 48.74
CA ALA A 32 -7.22 -48.52 49.26
C ALA A 32 -5.88 -48.91 49.89
N ALA A 33 -4.76 -48.65 49.22
CA ALA A 33 -3.42 -48.92 49.74
C ALA A 33 -3.13 -48.14 51.04
N LYS A 34 -3.58 -46.88 51.13
CA LYS A 34 -3.49 -46.07 52.36
C LYS A 34 -4.32 -46.66 53.49
N LYS A 35 -5.53 -47.14 53.21
CA LYS A 35 -6.39 -47.78 54.20
C LYS A 35 -5.75 -49.07 54.73
N ASP A 36 -5.25 -49.93 53.84
CA ASP A 36 -4.53 -51.16 54.23
C ASP A 36 -3.28 -50.85 55.07
N ALA A 37 -2.54 -49.80 54.73
CA ALA A 37 -1.39 -49.37 55.51
C ALA A 37 -1.79 -48.88 56.91
N ALA A 38 -2.90 -48.15 57.02
CA ALA A 38 -3.45 -47.71 58.30
C ALA A 38 -3.89 -48.91 59.16
N GLU A 39 -4.60 -49.88 58.59
CA GLU A 39 -5.03 -51.10 59.28
C GLU A 39 -3.83 -51.90 59.80
N ARG A 40 -2.81 -52.13 58.95
CA ARG A 40 -1.56 -52.80 59.38
C ARG A 40 -0.83 -52.04 60.50
N SER A 41 -0.86 -50.71 60.49
CA SER A 41 -0.26 -49.91 61.58
C SER A 41 -1.00 -50.09 62.92
N VAL A 42 -2.33 -50.23 62.88
CA VAL A 42 -3.14 -50.54 64.07
C VAL A 42 -2.86 -51.96 64.56
N GLU A 43 -2.71 -52.93 63.66
CA GLU A 43 -2.32 -54.29 64.04
C GLU A 43 -0.94 -54.34 64.69
N LEU A 44 0.04 -53.61 64.15
CA LEU A 44 1.39 -53.52 64.73
C LEU A 44 1.39 -52.85 66.10
N THR A 45 0.59 -51.80 66.31
CA THR A 45 0.47 -51.17 67.64
C THR A 45 -0.20 -52.12 68.64
N LYS A 46 -1.23 -52.86 68.23
CA LYS A 46 -1.89 -53.89 69.06
C LYS A 46 -0.94 -55.04 69.42
N LEU A 47 -0.15 -55.54 68.48
CA LEU A 47 0.87 -56.56 68.72
C LEU A 47 1.97 -56.07 69.68
N ASN A 48 2.41 -54.82 69.53
CA ASN A 48 3.38 -54.22 70.45
C ASN A 48 2.83 -54.05 71.87
N ALA A 49 1.56 -53.65 72.00
CA ALA A 49 0.88 -53.60 73.30
C ALA A 49 0.82 -54.99 73.95
N ALA A 50 0.41 -56.02 73.20
CA ALA A 50 0.37 -57.40 73.70
C ALA A 50 1.75 -57.92 74.14
N LEU A 51 2.82 -57.59 73.38
CA LEU A 51 4.20 -57.92 73.79
C LEU A 51 4.62 -57.21 75.08
N THR A 52 4.16 -55.98 75.28
CA THR A 52 4.46 -55.20 76.50
C THR A 52 3.74 -55.78 77.71
N ASP A 53 2.47 -56.17 77.56
CA ASP A 53 1.70 -56.85 78.60
C ASP A 53 2.31 -58.20 78.98
N LEU A 54 2.70 -59.01 77.99
CA LEU A 54 3.34 -60.30 78.24
C LEU A 54 4.69 -60.14 78.97
N ARG A 55 5.48 -59.11 78.62
CA ARG A 55 6.69 -58.75 79.37
C ARG A 55 6.38 -58.31 80.80
N GLY A 56 5.29 -57.57 81.00
CA GLY A 56 4.80 -57.19 82.32
C GLY A 56 4.43 -58.40 83.17
N GLN A 57 3.71 -59.37 82.60
CA GLN A 57 3.33 -60.63 83.25
C GLN A 57 4.56 -61.47 83.62
N LEU A 58 5.54 -61.60 82.71
CA LEU A 58 6.82 -62.25 83.00
C LEU A 58 7.58 -61.55 84.13
N GLY A 59 7.58 -60.22 84.14
CA GLY A 59 8.16 -59.41 85.22
C GLY A 59 7.46 -59.67 86.56
N GLN A 60 6.13 -59.70 86.58
CA GLN A 60 5.35 -60.01 87.78
C GLN A 60 5.60 -61.44 88.27
N GLN A 61 5.57 -62.43 87.40
CA GLN A 61 5.88 -63.82 87.75
C GLN A 61 7.30 -63.94 88.32
N SER A 62 8.28 -63.23 87.74
CA SER A 62 9.66 -63.23 88.27
C SER A 62 9.74 -62.62 89.67
N ARG A 63 8.96 -61.57 89.96
CA ARG A 63 8.88 -60.95 91.30
C ARG A 63 8.21 -61.88 92.30
N VAL A 64 7.09 -62.50 91.92
CA VAL A 64 6.42 -63.51 92.75
C VAL A 64 7.36 -64.68 93.05
N MET A 65 8.11 -65.17 92.05
CA MET A 65 9.12 -66.21 92.26
C MET A 65 10.26 -65.76 93.17
N ALA A 66 10.71 -64.50 93.05
CA ALA A 66 11.74 -63.93 93.92
C ALA A 66 11.23 -63.75 95.37
N ASP A 67 9.99 -63.31 95.55
CA ASP A 67 9.34 -63.17 96.86
C ASP A 67 9.08 -64.54 97.48
N LEU A 68 8.64 -65.54 96.70
CA LEU A 68 8.55 -66.94 97.15
C LEU A 68 9.91 -67.47 97.58
N LYS A 69 10.97 -67.18 96.83
CA LYS A 69 12.34 -67.59 97.16
C LYS A 69 12.89 -66.86 98.39
N LYS A 70 12.48 -65.62 98.63
CA LYS A 70 12.87 -64.84 99.82
C LYS A 70 12.13 -65.29 101.07
N ASN A 71 10.84 -65.62 100.94
CA ASN A 71 10.01 -66.18 102.01
C ASN A 71 10.31 -67.66 102.26
N SER A 72 10.87 -68.35 101.27
CA SER A 72 11.55 -69.64 101.39
C SER A 72 13.02 -69.41 101.77
N SER A 73 13.26 -68.87 102.95
CA SER A 73 14.61 -68.89 103.52
C SER A 73 15.11 -70.34 103.57
N PRO A 74 16.31 -70.65 103.05
CA PRO A 74 16.89 -71.98 103.22
C PRO A 74 17.25 -72.13 104.69
N THR A 75 16.41 -72.81 105.46
CA THR A 75 16.86 -73.44 106.70
C THR A 75 18.07 -74.31 106.30
N PRO A 76 19.24 -74.18 106.97
CA PRO A 76 20.40 -75.00 106.64
C PRO A 76 19.94 -76.45 106.66
N ALA A 77 20.21 -77.18 105.57
CA ALA A 77 19.67 -78.49 105.26
C ALA A 77 19.50 -79.33 106.53
N GLN A 78 18.28 -79.34 107.09
CA GLN A 78 17.88 -80.43 107.95
C GLN A 78 17.83 -81.61 107.01
N THR A 79 18.91 -82.38 106.96
CA THR A 79 18.93 -83.65 106.27
C THR A 79 17.71 -84.41 106.78
N PHE A 80 16.80 -84.74 105.87
CA PHE A 80 15.48 -85.30 106.16
C PHE A 80 15.51 -86.67 106.88
N THR A 81 16.70 -87.10 107.28
CA THR A 81 17.03 -88.24 108.13
C THR A 81 16.34 -88.18 109.50
N ASP A 82 16.05 -86.98 110.05
CA ASP A 82 15.42 -86.82 111.38
C ASP A 82 13.89 -87.01 111.39
N LEU A 83 13.24 -87.10 110.22
CA LEU A 83 11.78 -87.35 110.11
C LEU A 83 11.44 -88.84 109.96
N GLY A 84 12.45 -89.71 110.03
CA GLY A 84 12.38 -91.15 109.75
C GLY A 84 12.95 -91.49 108.38
N GLU A 85 13.82 -92.50 108.32
CA GLU A 85 14.63 -92.89 107.14
C GLU A 85 13.83 -92.98 105.83
N ARG A 86 12.59 -93.49 105.89
CA ARG A 86 11.70 -93.60 104.73
C ARG A 86 11.21 -92.24 104.19
N ILE A 87 10.92 -91.27 105.06
CA ILE A 87 10.43 -89.95 104.63
C ILE A 87 11.60 -89.15 104.05
N GLY A 88 12.80 -89.29 104.60
CA GLY A 88 13.99 -88.64 104.06
C GLY A 88 14.39 -89.11 102.66
N GLN A 89 14.25 -90.42 102.37
CA GLN A 89 14.44 -90.95 101.03
C GLN A 89 13.41 -90.41 100.03
N ILE A 90 12.13 -90.31 100.44
CA ILE A 90 11.07 -89.76 99.58
C ILE A 90 11.33 -88.29 99.25
N LEU A 91 11.76 -87.49 100.22
CA LEU A 91 12.06 -86.07 100.03
C LEU A 91 13.33 -85.85 99.19
N SER A 92 14.37 -86.66 99.38
CA SER A 92 15.57 -86.64 98.52
C SER A 92 15.24 -86.98 97.07
N LEU A 93 14.43 -88.02 96.84
CA LEU A 93 13.97 -88.40 95.51
C LEU A 93 13.08 -87.31 94.88
N ALA A 94 12.25 -86.63 95.68
CA ALA A 94 11.45 -85.51 95.22
C ALA A 94 12.32 -84.29 94.84
N ASP A 95 13.39 -84.02 95.59
CA ASP A 95 14.35 -82.95 95.28
C ASP A 95 15.17 -83.27 94.02
N GLU A 96 15.57 -84.53 93.83
CA GLU A 96 16.21 -85.02 92.60
C GLU A 96 15.28 -84.92 91.39
N GLU A 97 14.04 -85.38 91.50
CA GLU A 97 13.05 -85.25 90.41
C GLU A 97 12.73 -83.77 90.13
N ALA A 98 12.68 -82.92 91.16
CA ALA A 98 12.50 -81.47 90.97
C ALA A 98 13.72 -80.83 90.28
N ALA A 99 14.94 -81.28 90.57
CA ALA A 99 16.14 -80.84 89.89
C ALA A 99 16.15 -81.28 88.42
N ASP A 100 15.76 -82.52 88.15
CA ASP A 100 15.64 -83.06 86.79
C ASP A 100 14.52 -82.37 85.98
N MET A 101 13.37 -82.12 86.60
CA MET A 101 12.29 -81.33 85.98
C MET A 101 12.75 -79.92 85.62
N ARG A 102 13.48 -79.23 86.52
CA ARG A 102 14.05 -77.90 86.21
C ARG A 102 15.04 -77.98 85.07
N LYS A 103 15.91 -79.00 85.05
CA LYS A 103 16.92 -79.20 84.00
C LYS A 103 16.27 -79.46 82.64
N ARG A 104 15.24 -80.32 82.58
CA ARG A 104 14.44 -80.58 81.37
C ARG A 104 13.75 -79.30 80.90
N ALA A 105 13.07 -78.58 81.80
CA ALA A 105 12.40 -77.32 81.47
C ALA A 105 13.38 -76.24 80.94
N THR A 106 14.59 -76.14 81.50
CA THR A 106 15.62 -75.21 80.97
C THR A 106 16.11 -75.63 79.59
N ALA A 107 16.32 -76.93 79.36
CA ALA A 107 16.75 -77.44 78.06
C ALA A 107 15.68 -77.21 76.99
N ASP A 108 14.41 -77.47 77.30
CA ASP A 108 13.29 -77.22 76.38
C ASP A 108 13.15 -75.72 76.07
N ALA A 109 13.31 -74.86 77.08
CA ALA A 109 13.27 -73.41 76.89
C ALA A 109 14.43 -72.92 76.00
N ASP A 110 15.64 -73.46 76.16
CA ASP A 110 16.79 -73.13 75.33
C ASP A 110 16.61 -73.64 73.89
N GLU A 111 16.05 -74.83 73.70
CA GLU A 111 15.74 -75.35 72.36
C GLU A 111 14.69 -74.49 71.65
N ILE A 112 13.64 -74.06 72.35
CA ILE A 112 12.62 -73.14 71.79
C ILE A 112 13.26 -71.81 71.41
N ARG A 113 14.13 -71.25 72.25
CA ARG A 113 14.86 -70.00 71.94
C ARG A 113 15.76 -70.16 70.73
N GLU A 114 16.50 -71.25 70.64
CA GLU A 114 17.39 -71.51 69.50
C GLU A 114 16.60 -71.70 68.20
N ARG A 115 15.47 -72.39 68.25
CA ARG A 115 14.57 -72.56 67.10
C ARG A 115 13.96 -71.22 66.66
N ALA A 116 13.50 -70.40 67.60
CA ALA A 116 12.97 -69.06 67.31
C ALA A 116 14.03 -68.13 66.72
N ASN A 117 15.27 -68.16 67.25
CA ASN A 117 16.38 -67.37 66.73
C ASN A 117 16.78 -67.80 65.32
N ARG A 118 16.83 -69.10 65.04
CA ARG A 118 17.08 -69.61 63.67
C ARG A 118 16.00 -69.15 62.70
N ALA A 119 14.72 -69.34 63.04
CA ALA A 119 13.62 -68.89 62.20
C ALA A 119 13.62 -67.37 61.96
N ALA A 120 13.93 -66.56 62.99
CA ALA A 120 14.04 -65.12 62.86
C ALA A 120 15.21 -64.70 61.95
N ASN A 121 16.36 -65.37 62.05
CA ASN A 121 17.52 -65.11 61.18
C ASN A 121 17.24 -65.51 59.72
N ASP A 122 16.60 -66.66 59.50
CA ASP A 122 16.22 -67.12 58.16
C ASP A 122 15.21 -66.16 57.52
N LEU A 123 14.20 -65.73 58.29
CA LEU A 123 13.23 -64.73 57.83
C LEU A 123 13.92 -63.40 57.52
N LYS A 124 14.84 -62.93 58.36
CA LYS A 124 15.58 -61.69 58.12
C LYS A 124 16.45 -61.77 56.87
N SER A 125 17.12 -62.90 56.64
CA SER A 125 17.95 -63.12 55.46
C SER A 125 17.10 -63.16 54.19
N THR A 126 16.02 -63.95 54.18
CA THR A 126 15.13 -64.08 53.02
C THR A 126 14.45 -62.75 52.68
N THR A 127 13.90 -62.04 53.66
CA THR A 127 13.31 -60.72 53.46
C THR A 127 14.34 -59.67 53.02
N GLY A 128 15.56 -59.72 53.56
CA GLY A 128 16.67 -58.87 53.13
C GLY A 128 17.01 -59.06 51.65
N THR A 129 17.21 -60.32 51.22
CA THR A 129 17.50 -60.63 49.80
C THR A 129 16.35 -60.23 48.87
N TYR A 130 15.10 -60.44 49.27
CA TYR A 130 13.94 -60.03 48.48
C TYR A 130 13.85 -58.49 48.36
N ALA A 131 14.09 -57.77 49.46
CA ALA A 131 14.11 -56.31 49.44
C ALA A 131 15.23 -55.74 48.55
N GLU A 132 16.43 -56.34 48.59
CA GLU A 132 17.55 -55.98 47.71
C GLU A 132 17.23 -56.25 46.24
N GLN A 133 16.67 -57.42 45.91
CA GLN A 133 16.24 -57.74 44.55
C GLN A 133 15.13 -56.81 44.06
N ALA A 134 14.17 -56.47 44.91
CA ALA A 134 13.11 -55.52 44.58
C ALA A 134 13.68 -54.12 44.30
N ARG A 135 14.64 -53.65 45.09
CA ARG A 135 15.36 -52.39 44.85
C ARG A 135 16.14 -52.42 43.55
N ALA A 136 16.94 -53.46 43.31
CA ALA A 136 17.71 -53.59 42.07
C ALA A 136 16.82 -53.57 40.81
N ARG A 137 15.67 -54.28 40.85
CA ARG A 137 14.68 -54.24 39.75
C ARG A 137 14.07 -52.85 39.57
N ALA A 138 13.72 -52.17 40.65
CA ALA A 138 13.18 -50.81 40.58
C ALA A 138 14.20 -49.82 40.02
N ASP A 139 15.47 -49.95 40.40
CA ASP A 139 16.56 -49.11 39.89
C ASP A 139 16.80 -49.35 38.39
N GLU A 140 16.85 -50.61 37.95
CA GLU A 140 16.96 -50.96 36.54
C GLU A 140 15.79 -50.43 35.70
N GLU A 141 14.56 -50.57 36.19
CA GLU A 141 13.38 -50.05 35.50
C GLU A 141 13.40 -48.52 35.45
N SER A 142 13.82 -47.86 36.52
CA SER A 142 13.95 -46.40 36.57
C SER A 142 14.96 -45.90 35.53
N VAL A 143 16.13 -46.54 35.44
CA VAL A 143 17.15 -46.21 34.44
C VAL A 143 16.62 -46.44 33.02
N ARG A 144 15.91 -47.55 32.77
CA ARG A 144 15.32 -47.83 31.46
C ARG A 144 14.28 -46.78 31.07
N ILE A 145 13.39 -46.40 31.99
CA ILE A 145 12.35 -45.40 31.75
C ILE A 145 12.97 -44.03 31.47
N ILE A 146 13.96 -43.61 32.26
CA ILE A 146 14.65 -42.33 32.04
C ILE A 146 15.38 -42.34 30.69
N ALA A 147 16.08 -43.42 30.34
CA ALA A 147 16.75 -43.55 29.05
C ALA A 147 15.76 -43.53 27.88
N GLN A 148 14.61 -44.17 28.02
CA GLN A 148 13.54 -44.12 27.02
C GLN A 148 12.95 -42.70 26.89
N ALA A 149 12.61 -42.06 28.01
CA ALA A 149 12.08 -40.70 28.01
C ALA A 149 13.05 -39.69 27.37
N ASN A 150 14.36 -39.83 27.64
CA ASN A 150 15.39 -39.00 27.02
C ASN A 150 15.49 -39.22 25.51
N ARG A 151 15.39 -40.48 25.04
CA ARG A 151 15.38 -40.77 23.60
C ARG A 151 14.13 -40.21 22.91
N GLU A 152 12.96 -40.36 23.53
CA GLU A 152 11.70 -39.80 23.03
C GLU A 152 11.78 -38.27 22.97
N ALA A 153 12.29 -37.61 24.03
CA ALA A 153 12.48 -36.16 24.05
C ALA A 153 13.47 -35.68 22.97
N GLN A 154 14.59 -36.38 22.79
CA GLN A 154 15.56 -36.06 21.73
C GLN A 154 14.97 -36.24 20.33
N ALA A 155 14.15 -37.28 20.12
CA ALA A 155 13.47 -37.50 18.85
C ALA A 155 12.48 -36.35 18.55
N ILE A 156 11.68 -35.93 19.53
CA ILE A 156 10.76 -34.79 19.39
C ILE A 156 11.52 -33.50 19.06
N VAL A 157 12.64 -33.23 19.74
CA VAL A 157 13.47 -32.05 19.46
C VAL A 157 14.07 -32.12 18.05
N ALA A 158 14.58 -33.27 17.62
CA ALA A 158 15.14 -33.44 16.29
C ALA A 158 14.07 -33.27 15.19
N GLU A 159 12.87 -33.83 15.41
CA GLU A 159 11.74 -33.67 14.50
C GLU A 159 11.32 -32.20 14.40
N ALA A 160 11.15 -31.51 15.53
CA ALA A 160 10.81 -30.08 15.55
C ALA A 160 11.88 -29.22 14.86
N GLN A 161 13.16 -29.53 15.05
CA GLN A 161 14.26 -28.86 14.34
C GLN A 161 14.21 -29.12 12.83
N SER A 162 13.87 -30.34 12.40
CA SER A 162 13.75 -30.67 10.97
C SER A 162 12.57 -29.94 10.32
N VAL A 163 11.42 -29.88 10.98
CA VAL A 163 10.22 -29.18 10.49
C VAL A 163 10.47 -27.68 10.41
N THR A 164 11.07 -27.08 11.43
CA THR A 164 11.40 -25.65 11.42
C THR A 164 12.47 -25.30 10.38
N ALA A 165 13.43 -26.20 10.12
CA ALA A 165 14.39 -26.03 9.03
C ALA A 165 13.72 -26.10 7.66
N ALA A 166 12.81 -27.06 7.44
CA ALA A 166 12.04 -27.18 6.21
C ALA A 166 11.18 -25.94 5.96
N GLN A 167 10.44 -25.48 6.97
CA GLN A 167 9.63 -24.25 6.88
C GLN A 167 10.47 -23.01 6.58
N ARG A 168 11.66 -22.88 7.18
CA ARG A 168 12.59 -21.78 6.85
C ARG A 168 13.10 -21.85 5.42
N GLN A 169 13.38 -23.05 4.93
CA GLN A 169 13.82 -23.24 3.55
C GLN A 169 12.71 -22.92 2.54
N GLU A 170 11.48 -23.35 2.82
CA GLU A 170 10.29 -23.01 2.03
C GLU A 170 10.05 -21.49 2.02
N ALA A 171 10.03 -20.86 3.20
CA ALA A 171 9.86 -19.41 3.31
C ALA A 171 10.98 -18.63 2.59
N ALA A 172 12.24 -19.10 2.66
CA ALA A 172 13.35 -18.50 1.93
C ALA A 172 13.19 -18.66 0.41
N ALA A 173 12.73 -19.82 -0.06
CA ALA A 173 12.48 -20.07 -1.48
C ALA A 173 11.34 -19.18 -2.01
N GLU A 174 10.25 -19.03 -1.25
CA GLU A 174 9.15 -18.12 -1.58
C GLU A 174 9.62 -16.67 -1.62
N PHE A 175 10.40 -16.24 -0.63
CA PHE A 175 10.96 -14.89 -0.60
C PHE A 175 11.86 -14.60 -1.80
N GLU A 176 12.75 -15.53 -2.16
CA GLU A 176 13.61 -15.39 -3.35
C GLU A 176 12.78 -15.39 -4.65
N ALA A 177 11.73 -16.22 -4.74
CA ALA A 177 10.82 -16.19 -5.88
C ALA A 177 10.08 -14.85 -6.00
N HIS A 178 9.61 -14.29 -4.89
CA HIS A 178 9.01 -12.95 -4.85
C HIS A 178 10.00 -11.86 -5.24
N ARG A 179 11.24 -11.94 -4.74
CA ARG A 179 12.31 -10.99 -5.09
C ARG A 179 12.63 -11.03 -6.58
N LEU A 180 12.73 -12.22 -7.17
CA LEU A 180 12.95 -12.39 -8.60
C LEU A 180 11.77 -11.81 -9.38
N LYS A 181 10.53 -12.15 -9.02
CA LYS A 181 9.33 -11.64 -9.69
C LYS A 181 9.22 -10.12 -9.62
N ALA A 182 9.57 -9.52 -8.49
CA ALA A 182 9.61 -8.07 -8.36
C ALA A 182 10.69 -7.45 -9.27
N SER A 183 11.89 -8.03 -9.28
CA SER A 183 12.99 -7.58 -10.15
C SER A 183 12.64 -7.70 -11.64
N THR A 184 12.00 -8.79 -12.06
CA THR A 184 11.57 -8.96 -13.46
C THR A 184 10.47 -7.99 -13.82
N ALA A 185 9.49 -7.77 -12.93
CA ALA A 185 8.44 -6.78 -13.14
C ALA A 185 9.02 -5.35 -13.27
N SER A 186 10.00 -4.99 -12.43
CA SER A 186 10.70 -3.70 -12.55
C SER A 186 11.44 -3.55 -13.88
N ALA A 187 12.18 -4.57 -14.30
CA ALA A 187 12.88 -4.55 -15.60
C ALA A 187 11.91 -4.45 -16.78
N GLU A 188 10.79 -5.17 -16.74
CA GLU A 188 9.74 -5.07 -17.76
C GLU A 188 9.11 -3.67 -17.80
N LEU A 189 8.91 -3.02 -16.64
CA LEU A 189 8.41 -1.65 -16.59
C LEU A 189 9.42 -0.66 -17.17
N GLU A 190 10.71 -0.80 -16.87
CA GLU A 190 11.76 0.02 -17.47
C GLU A 190 11.78 -0.12 -19.00
N VAL A 191 11.71 -1.35 -19.52
CA VAL A 191 11.64 -1.60 -20.97
C VAL A 191 10.38 -0.98 -21.58
N LYS A 192 9.21 -1.15 -20.95
CA LYS A 192 7.95 -0.55 -21.43
C LYS A 192 8.00 0.97 -21.42
N LEU A 193 8.60 1.59 -20.40
CA LEU A 193 8.75 3.04 -20.33
C LEU A 193 9.76 3.57 -21.36
N ALA A 194 10.87 2.86 -21.58
CA ALA A 194 11.83 3.19 -22.61
C ALA A 194 11.20 3.12 -24.01
N ALA A 195 10.47 2.05 -24.31
CA ALA A 195 9.73 1.91 -25.57
C ALA A 195 8.69 3.03 -25.76
N ARG A 196 7.95 3.38 -24.71
CA ARG A 196 6.98 4.50 -24.76
C ARG A 196 7.66 5.86 -25.02
N ARG A 197 8.84 6.08 -24.43
CA ARG A 197 9.63 7.30 -24.68
C ARG A 197 10.10 7.34 -26.14
N GLU A 198 10.67 6.26 -26.64
CA GLU A 198 11.09 6.16 -28.04
C GLU A 198 9.93 6.39 -29.02
N THR A 199 8.76 5.78 -28.77
CA THR A 199 7.58 6.04 -29.60
C THR A 199 7.13 7.50 -29.53
N ALA A 200 7.14 8.10 -28.34
CA ALA A 200 6.78 9.51 -28.18
C ALA A 200 7.76 10.43 -28.91
N ASP A 201 9.07 10.17 -28.78
CA ASP A 201 10.12 10.93 -29.47
C ASP A 201 9.97 10.84 -30.99
N LEU A 202 9.73 9.64 -31.53
CA LEU A 202 9.44 9.44 -32.96
C LEU A 202 8.19 10.20 -33.41
N GLU A 203 7.10 10.13 -32.64
CA GLU A 203 5.88 10.89 -32.94
C GLU A 203 6.11 12.41 -32.91
N PHE A 204 6.88 12.91 -31.95
CA PHE A 204 7.26 14.32 -31.87
C PHE A 204 8.13 14.74 -33.05
N GLU A 205 9.12 13.92 -33.45
CA GLU A 205 9.95 14.18 -34.62
C GLU A 205 9.13 14.21 -35.91
N VAL A 206 8.20 13.26 -36.10
CA VAL A 206 7.30 13.26 -37.26
C VAL A 206 6.42 14.51 -37.28
N ARG A 207 5.79 14.87 -36.15
CA ARG A 207 4.97 16.10 -36.06
C ARG A 207 5.80 17.36 -36.32
N ARG A 208 7.05 17.40 -35.84
CA ARG A 208 7.97 18.50 -36.10
C ARG A 208 8.31 18.59 -37.59
N GLN A 209 8.67 17.48 -38.22
CA GLN A 209 8.96 17.45 -39.67
C GLN A 209 7.75 17.90 -40.50
N GLN A 210 6.53 17.50 -40.11
CA GLN A 210 5.30 17.96 -40.76
C GLN A 210 5.10 19.47 -40.60
N GLN A 211 5.33 20.03 -39.41
CA GLN A 211 5.25 21.47 -39.19
C GLN A 211 6.33 22.23 -39.97
N ASP A 212 7.57 21.77 -39.94
CA ASP A 212 8.69 22.37 -40.68
C ASP A 212 8.41 22.36 -42.19
N ALA A 213 7.83 21.26 -42.72
CA ALA A 213 7.42 21.17 -44.12
C ALA A 213 6.27 22.14 -44.47
N ALA A 214 5.25 22.24 -43.61
CA ALA A 214 4.14 23.18 -43.80
C ALA A 214 4.60 24.64 -43.76
N LEU A 215 5.54 24.97 -42.87
CA LEU A 215 6.18 26.30 -42.82
C LEU A 215 6.99 26.58 -44.09
N ALA A 216 7.82 25.65 -44.54
CA ALA A 216 8.60 25.80 -45.76
C ALA A 216 7.71 25.99 -47.01
N GLU A 217 6.58 25.26 -47.08
CA GLU A 217 5.60 25.45 -48.15
C GLU A 217 4.94 26.83 -48.07
N SER A 218 4.54 27.28 -46.88
CA SER A 218 3.99 28.62 -46.65
C SER A 218 4.97 29.73 -47.03
N GLU A 219 6.23 29.62 -46.62
CA GLU A 219 7.29 30.56 -47.00
C GLU A 219 7.50 30.61 -48.52
N THR A 220 7.46 29.45 -49.19
CA THR A 220 7.60 29.37 -50.64
C THR A 220 6.42 30.05 -51.33
N ARG A 221 5.18 29.81 -50.86
CA ARG A 221 3.98 30.50 -51.37
C ARG A 221 4.06 32.01 -51.15
N LEU A 222 4.53 32.45 -49.98
CA LEU A 222 4.72 33.87 -49.69
C LEU A 222 5.74 34.49 -50.65
N ARG A 223 6.91 33.86 -50.85
CA ARG A 223 7.93 34.33 -51.82
C ARG A 223 7.37 34.43 -53.23
N GLN A 224 6.64 33.42 -53.68
CA GLN A 224 6.01 33.45 -55.01
C GLN A 224 4.96 34.58 -55.13
N LEU A 225 4.18 34.82 -54.09
CA LEU A 225 3.20 35.92 -54.07
C LEU A 225 3.89 37.29 -54.06
N THR A 226 4.98 37.46 -53.29
CA THR A 226 5.75 38.70 -53.27
C THR A 226 6.44 38.96 -54.61
N GLU A 227 7.05 37.95 -55.22
CA GLU A 227 7.67 38.07 -56.56
C GLU A 227 6.64 38.45 -57.62
N ARG A 228 5.45 37.82 -57.60
CA ARG A 228 4.34 38.18 -58.50
C ARG A 228 3.85 39.61 -58.26
N ALA A 229 3.65 40.00 -56.99
CA ALA A 229 3.22 41.35 -56.65
C ALA A 229 4.26 42.42 -57.05
N GLU A 230 5.54 42.12 -56.88
CA GLU A 230 6.65 42.98 -57.34
C GLU A 230 6.68 43.10 -58.86
N HIS A 231 6.53 41.98 -59.57
CA HIS A 231 6.46 41.97 -61.03
C HIS A 231 5.25 42.76 -61.54
N ASP A 232 4.06 42.53 -60.99
CA ASP A 232 2.84 43.25 -61.34
C ASP A 232 2.98 44.76 -61.03
N ALA A 233 3.60 45.11 -59.90
CA ALA A 233 3.89 46.51 -59.57
C ALA A 233 4.89 47.15 -60.55
N GLN A 234 5.92 46.43 -60.98
CA GLN A 234 6.87 46.89 -62.00
C GLN A 234 6.18 47.07 -63.35
N GLU A 235 5.35 46.11 -63.79
CA GLU A 235 4.56 46.24 -65.02
C GLU A 235 3.62 47.44 -64.97
N MET A 236 2.89 47.62 -63.87
CA MET A 236 1.96 48.75 -63.71
C MET A 236 2.70 50.08 -63.69
N ARG A 237 3.88 50.17 -63.06
CA ARG A 237 4.75 51.35 -63.14
C ARG A 237 5.21 51.63 -64.56
N ALA A 238 5.72 50.62 -65.28
CA ALA A 238 6.15 50.77 -66.67
C ALA A 238 4.99 51.18 -67.61
N ARG A 239 3.77 50.65 -67.39
CA ARG A 239 2.57 51.06 -68.13
C ARG A 239 2.19 52.52 -67.81
N ALA A 240 2.26 52.92 -66.54
CA ALA A 240 1.99 54.28 -66.13
C ALA A 240 3.02 55.26 -66.72
N GLU A 241 4.31 54.92 -66.70
CA GLU A 241 5.38 55.69 -67.34
C GLU A 241 5.14 55.86 -68.84
N ARG A 242 4.85 54.78 -69.57
CA ARG A 242 4.52 54.85 -71.01
C ARG A 242 3.28 55.71 -71.28
N LEU A 243 2.25 55.63 -70.44
CA LEU A 243 1.05 56.45 -70.58
C LEU A 243 1.35 57.93 -70.36
N LEU A 244 2.18 58.24 -69.35
CA LEU A 244 2.65 59.60 -69.09
C LEU A 244 3.52 60.13 -70.25
N GLU A 245 4.46 59.34 -70.76
CA GLU A 245 5.27 59.70 -71.94
C GLU A 245 4.40 59.95 -73.17
N ASN A 246 3.44 59.06 -73.45
CA ASN A 246 2.49 59.25 -74.56
C ASN A 246 1.63 60.51 -74.38
N ALA A 247 1.14 60.76 -73.17
CA ALA A 247 0.35 61.96 -72.86
C ALA A 247 1.20 63.25 -72.98
N GLN A 248 2.46 63.20 -72.56
CA GLN A 248 3.42 64.31 -72.74
C GLN A 248 3.72 64.54 -74.22
N ALA A 249 4.00 63.50 -75.00
CA ALA A 249 4.23 63.60 -76.44
C ALA A 249 3.01 64.15 -77.18
N GLN A 250 1.79 63.72 -76.82
CA GLN A 250 0.55 64.27 -77.35
C GLN A 250 0.35 65.73 -76.94
N ALA A 251 0.65 66.10 -75.69
CA ALA A 251 0.57 67.48 -75.24
C ALA A 251 1.57 68.36 -75.99
N ASP A 252 2.82 67.92 -76.16
CA ASP A 252 3.85 68.62 -76.92
C ASP A 252 3.46 68.76 -78.40
N GLN A 253 2.87 67.72 -78.99
CA GLN A 253 2.33 67.77 -80.35
C GLN A 253 1.20 68.79 -80.48
N ILE A 254 0.19 68.76 -79.59
CA ILE A 254 -0.91 69.73 -79.58
C ILE A 254 -0.37 71.15 -79.41
N VAL A 255 0.59 71.36 -78.51
CA VAL A 255 1.23 72.67 -78.29
C VAL A 255 2.01 73.13 -79.53
N SER A 256 2.72 72.22 -80.21
CA SER A 256 3.42 72.53 -81.46
C SER A 256 2.44 72.88 -82.58
N GLU A 257 1.42 72.05 -82.81
CA GLU A 257 0.37 72.30 -83.80
C GLU A 257 -0.36 73.62 -83.53
N ALA A 258 -0.67 73.92 -82.27
CA ALA A 258 -1.26 75.19 -81.86
C ALA A 258 -0.30 76.38 -82.11
N ARG A 259 1.01 76.23 -81.88
CA ARG A 259 2.02 77.25 -82.20
C ARG A 259 2.16 77.46 -83.70
N ASP A 260 2.14 76.40 -84.50
CA ASP A 260 2.20 76.47 -85.96
C ASP A 260 0.93 77.08 -86.54
N HIS A 261 -0.24 76.72 -85.99
CA HIS A 261 -1.51 77.36 -86.33
C HIS A 261 -1.52 78.84 -85.93
N ALA A 262 -1.06 79.18 -84.73
CA ALA A 262 -0.95 80.57 -84.29
C ALA A 262 0.04 81.38 -85.15
N SER A 263 1.14 80.78 -85.59
CA SER A 263 2.11 81.42 -86.48
C SER A 263 1.54 81.63 -87.88
N ARG A 264 0.86 80.61 -88.45
CA ARG A 264 0.11 80.76 -89.71
C ARG A 264 -0.98 81.81 -89.62
N LEU A 265 -1.79 81.79 -88.56
CA LEU A 265 -2.84 82.79 -88.34
C LEU A 265 -2.25 84.19 -88.18
N ARG A 266 -1.08 84.35 -87.55
CA ARG A 266 -0.35 85.63 -87.50
C ARG A 266 0.13 86.06 -88.89
N GLU A 267 0.73 85.16 -89.66
CA GLU A 267 1.16 85.47 -91.04
C GLU A 267 -0.03 85.81 -91.95
N GLU A 268 -1.14 85.10 -91.83
CA GLU A 268 -2.40 85.38 -92.53
C GLU A 268 -2.98 86.71 -92.08
N SER A 269 -3.04 86.97 -90.77
CA SER A 269 -3.48 88.26 -90.21
C SER A 269 -2.57 89.41 -90.63
N ASP A 270 -1.25 89.20 -90.70
CA ASP A 270 -0.27 90.18 -91.16
C ASP A 270 -0.40 90.42 -92.66
N ARG A 271 -0.68 89.38 -93.46
CA ARG A 271 -1.01 89.52 -94.89
C ARG A 271 -2.33 90.25 -95.08
N GLU A 272 -3.35 89.94 -94.29
CA GLU A 272 -4.65 90.62 -94.31
C GLU A 272 -4.49 92.08 -93.84
N LEU A 273 -3.70 92.35 -92.81
CA LEU A 273 -3.35 93.71 -92.38
C LEU A 273 -2.56 94.45 -93.45
N ALA A 274 -1.61 93.82 -94.12
CA ALA A 274 -0.88 94.40 -95.24
C ALA A 274 -1.79 94.68 -96.43
N ALA A 275 -2.73 93.77 -96.75
CA ALA A 275 -3.72 93.94 -97.79
C ALA A 275 -4.72 95.06 -97.43
N ALA A 276 -5.20 95.11 -96.19
CA ALA A 276 -6.08 96.15 -95.69
C ALA A 276 -5.38 97.51 -95.60
N SER A 277 -4.09 97.55 -95.21
CA SER A 277 -3.26 98.75 -95.26
C SER A 277 -3.05 99.19 -96.71
N ALA A 278 -2.75 98.29 -97.63
CA ALA A 278 -2.64 98.60 -99.05
C ALA A 278 -3.98 99.09 -99.64
N GLN A 279 -5.11 98.53 -99.21
CA GLN A 279 -6.44 99.01 -99.59
C GLN A 279 -6.74 100.39 -98.99
N ARG A 280 -6.36 100.64 -97.73
CA ARG A 280 -6.43 101.97 -97.10
C ARG A 280 -5.54 102.97 -97.83
N ASP A 281 -4.32 102.58 -98.19
CA ASP A 281 -3.37 103.44 -98.88
C ASP A 281 -3.83 103.70 -100.32
N ALA A 282 -4.45 102.72 -100.98
CA ALA A 282 -5.12 102.88 -102.28
C ALA A 282 -6.35 103.80 -102.19
N ILE A 283 -7.18 103.67 -101.15
CA ILE A 283 -8.30 104.59 -100.90
C ILE A 283 -7.78 106.00 -100.57
N THR A 284 -6.70 106.12 -99.79
CA THR A 284 -6.07 107.41 -99.45
C THR A 284 -5.44 108.05 -100.70
N ALA A 285 -4.84 107.25 -101.59
CA ALA A 285 -4.35 107.71 -102.89
C ALA A 285 -5.51 108.11 -103.82
N GLN A 286 -6.63 107.37 -103.82
CA GLN A 286 -7.84 107.72 -104.57
C GLN A 286 -8.50 108.99 -104.02
N LEU A 287 -8.54 109.20 -102.70
CA LEU A 287 -9.00 110.45 -102.09
C LEU A 287 -8.04 111.62 -102.33
N GLY A 288 -6.73 111.37 -102.42
CA GLY A 288 -5.74 112.35 -102.87
C GLY A 288 -5.95 112.76 -104.34
N ASN A 289 -6.24 111.80 -105.22
CA ASN A 289 -6.49 112.05 -106.63
C ASN A 289 -7.86 112.73 -106.87
N VAL A 290 -8.88 112.43 -106.07
CA VAL A 290 -10.15 113.16 -106.07
C VAL A 290 -9.98 114.57 -105.49
N ARG A 291 -9.12 114.78 -104.48
CA ARG A 291 -8.73 116.14 -104.01
C ARG A 291 -8.00 116.93 -105.10
N GLN A 292 -7.19 116.28 -105.93
CA GLN A 292 -6.51 116.91 -107.07
C GLN A 292 -7.48 117.21 -108.23
N MET A 293 -8.45 116.32 -108.52
CA MET A 293 -9.47 116.52 -109.57
C MET A 293 -10.61 117.48 -109.18
N LEU A 294 -10.84 117.68 -107.88
CA LEU A 294 -11.72 118.75 -107.37
C LEU A 294 -11.00 120.10 -107.19
N ALA A 295 -9.71 120.20 -107.52
CA ALA A 295 -8.99 121.48 -107.59
C ALA A 295 -9.11 122.20 -108.95
N THR A 296 -9.76 121.57 -109.96
CA THR A 296 -9.93 122.09 -111.32
C THR A 296 -11.35 122.49 -111.71
N LEU A 297 -12.32 122.49 -110.78
CA LEU A 297 -13.64 123.09 -110.99
C LEU A 297 -14.31 123.48 -109.66
N GLY A 298 -14.25 124.78 -109.30
CA GLY A 298 -14.97 125.43 -108.18
C GLY A 298 -14.41 125.08 -106.79
N GLY A 299 -13.84 125.98 -105.99
CA GLY A 299 -14.35 127.30 -105.64
C GLY A 299 -15.22 127.23 -104.38
N GLY A 300 -14.63 127.42 -103.19
CA GLY A 300 -15.33 127.93 -102.00
C GLY A 300 -15.62 126.99 -100.82
N ALA A 301 -14.88 127.22 -99.74
CA ALA A 301 -15.39 127.59 -98.40
C ALA A 301 -16.03 126.56 -97.42
N LEU A 302 -15.43 126.54 -96.22
CA LEU A 302 -16.02 126.67 -94.86
C LEU A 302 -16.63 125.47 -94.09
N VAL A 303 -16.18 125.39 -92.81
CA VAL A 303 -16.92 124.99 -91.56
C VAL A 303 -17.06 123.48 -91.31
N ASP A 304 -16.41 122.87 -90.30
CA ASP A 304 -16.61 122.90 -88.83
C ASP A 304 -17.94 122.25 -88.38
N THR A 305 -17.97 121.69 -87.15
CA THR A 305 -19.04 120.94 -86.42
C THR A 305 -18.89 119.41 -86.39
N LEU A 306 -18.45 118.80 -85.28
CA LEU A 306 -19.13 118.53 -83.98
C LEU A 306 -20.25 117.48 -84.09
N GLY A 307 -20.13 116.38 -83.33
CA GLY A 307 -21.28 115.54 -82.98
C GLY A 307 -21.01 114.05 -82.82
N THR A 308 -20.65 113.66 -81.59
CA THR A 308 -21.05 112.43 -80.86
C THR A 308 -22.46 111.91 -81.23
N PRO A 309 -22.90 110.66 -80.91
CA PRO A 309 -22.53 109.88 -79.70
C PRO A 309 -22.58 108.34 -79.80
N ASP A 310 -22.31 107.71 -78.65
CA ASP A 310 -22.89 106.48 -78.06
C ASP A 310 -22.93 105.17 -78.89
N LYS A 311 -22.29 104.08 -78.44
CA LYS A 311 -22.75 103.15 -77.36
C LYS A 311 -24.11 102.51 -77.73
N PRO A 312 -24.31 101.19 -77.59
CA PRO A 312 -24.44 100.55 -76.27
C PRO A 312 -23.67 99.21 -76.19
N ALA A 313 -23.15 98.75 -75.05
CA ALA A 313 -23.92 98.26 -73.88
C ALA A 313 -24.83 97.08 -74.31
N GLN A 314 -25.00 95.97 -73.60
CA GLN A 314 -24.66 95.56 -72.25
C GLN A 314 -25.16 94.10 -72.11
N PRO A 315 -25.26 93.47 -70.92
CA PRO A 315 -25.08 92.04 -70.72
C PRO A 315 -26.43 91.30 -70.56
N ALA A 316 -26.35 90.04 -70.13
CA ALA A 316 -27.36 89.23 -69.41
C ALA A 316 -28.40 90.05 -68.60
N PRO A 317 -29.59 89.54 -68.18
CA PRO A 317 -29.85 88.23 -67.51
C PRO A 317 -31.35 87.79 -67.64
N PRO A 318 -32.16 87.38 -66.60
CA PRO A 318 -32.00 86.52 -65.40
C PRO A 318 -33.13 85.44 -65.19
N ALA A 319 -32.99 84.61 -64.13
CA ALA A 319 -33.97 84.09 -63.12
C ALA A 319 -35.27 83.34 -63.56
N ASP A 320 -35.97 82.48 -62.79
CA ASP A 320 -36.01 82.20 -61.35
C ASP A 320 -36.81 80.90 -61.01
N ALA A 321 -36.62 80.39 -59.77
CA ALA A 321 -37.57 79.75 -58.83
C ALA A 321 -38.26 78.38 -59.15
N THR A 322 -38.63 77.44 -58.24
CA THR A 322 -38.72 77.36 -56.75
C THR A 322 -39.03 75.89 -56.29
N GLN A 323 -38.55 75.48 -55.09
CA GLN A 323 -39.23 74.74 -53.96
C GLN A 323 -39.98 73.37 -54.20
N VAL A 324 -40.12 72.33 -53.32
CA VAL A 324 -40.14 72.10 -51.84
C VAL A 324 -39.78 70.61 -51.52
N LEU A 325 -39.28 70.35 -50.29
CA LEU A 325 -39.14 69.08 -49.51
C LEU A 325 -40.51 68.40 -49.12
N PRO A 326 -40.65 67.30 -48.30
CA PRO A 326 -39.66 66.60 -47.43
C PRO A 326 -39.75 65.05 -47.25
N ALA A 327 -38.75 64.53 -46.49
CA ALA A 327 -38.78 63.42 -45.49
C ALA A 327 -38.94 61.95 -45.94
N ALA A 328 -38.39 60.92 -45.28
CA ALA A 328 -37.33 60.70 -44.29
C ALA A 328 -37.30 59.17 -44.05
N GLY A 329 -36.14 58.55 -43.75
CA GLY A 329 -36.10 57.14 -43.30
C GLY A 329 -34.70 56.52 -43.33
N ALA A 330 -34.05 56.47 -42.18
CA ALA A 330 -32.63 56.19 -41.94
C ALA A 330 -32.11 54.75 -42.19
N PRO A 331 -30.78 54.56 -42.34
CA PRO A 331 -30.09 53.28 -42.21
C PRO A 331 -29.46 53.11 -40.81
N GLY A 332 -29.46 51.89 -40.28
CA GLY A 332 -28.89 51.55 -38.98
C GLY A 332 -28.15 50.21 -38.96
N LYS A 333 -26.81 50.31 -39.04
CA LYS A 333 -25.66 49.50 -38.57
C LYS A 333 -25.73 47.96 -38.35
N PRO A 334 -24.58 47.25 -38.54
CA PRO A 334 -24.41 45.81 -38.33
C PRO A 334 -23.70 45.44 -37.00
N VAL A 335 -23.39 44.13 -36.86
CA VAL A 335 -22.68 43.36 -35.78
C VAL A 335 -23.65 42.84 -34.71
N GLY A 336 -23.80 41.56 -34.39
CA GLY A 336 -23.06 40.33 -34.71
C GLY A 336 -22.91 39.53 -33.41
N GLN A 337 -23.59 38.38 -33.26
CA GLN A 337 -23.11 37.24 -32.48
C GLN A 337 -23.99 36.01 -32.75
N VAL A 338 -23.32 34.92 -33.09
CA VAL A 338 -23.85 33.56 -33.24
C VAL A 338 -23.56 32.79 -31.94
N ALA A 339 -24.55 32.04 -31.45
CA ALA A 339 -24.37 30.88 -30.57
C ALA A 339 -25.67 30.08 -30.59
N ASP A 340 -25.70 29.05 -31.45
CA ASP A 340 -26.67 27.96 -31.41
C ASP A 340 -26.16 26.83 -30.50
N GLU A 341 -27.11 26.28 -29.76
CA GLU A 341 -27.37 24.90 -29.32
C GLU A 341 -26.27 23.82 -29.54
N ASP A 342 -25.95 23.04 -28.49
CA ASP A 342 -26.53 21.69 -28.29
C ASP A 342 -25.83 20.83 -27.21
N SER A 343 -26.66 19.97 -26.59
CA SER A 343 -26.41 18.58 -26.15
C SER A 343 -25.70 18.26 -24.80
N ASP A 344 -26.51 17.61 -23.95
CA ASP A 344 -26.32 16.35 -23.19
C ASP A 344 -25.05 16.07 -22.36
N GLY A 345 -25.27 15.54 -21.16
CA GLY A 345 -24.19 14.89 -20.39
C GLY A 345 -24.58 14.55 -18.96
N ASP A 346 -25.32 13.47 -18.80
CA ASP A 346 -25.46 12.66 -17.59
C ASP A 346 -24.09 12.19 -17.08
N SER A 347 -23.82 12.33 -15.78
CA SER A 347 -22.83 11.52 -15.06
C SER A 347 -23.03 11.66 -13.55
N ASP A 348 -23.61 10.62 -12.96
CA ASP A 348 -23.29 10.14 -11.62
C ASP A 348 -21.77 10.19 -11.36
N ASP A 349 -21.33 10.69 -10.20
CA ASP A 349 -20.44 9.90 -9.34
C ASP A 349 -20.40 10.44 -7.91
N GLU A 350 -20.41 9.50 -6.99
CA GLU A 350 -20.41 9.66 -5.54
C GLU A 350 -19.07 10.22 -5.05
N SER A 351 -19.11 11.05 -4.00
CA SER A 351 -17.93 11.30 -3.18
C SER A 351 -18.28 11.23 -1.69
N ASP A 352 -17.75 10.16 -1.09
CA ASP A 352 -17.15 10.08 0.23
C ASP A 352 -18.01 10.42 1.45
N ALA A 353 -18.71 9.38 1.91
CA ALA A 353 -19.00 9.19 3.31
C ALA A 353 -17.74 8.68 4.03
N ASP A 354 -17.02 9.60 4.67
CA ASP A 354 -16.27 9.31 5.88
C ASP A 354 -17.27 8.99 7.01
N ASP A 355 -17.12 7.84 7.66
CA ASP A 355 -16.75 7.77 9.09
C ASP A 355 -17.26 6.49 9.79
N ALA A 356 -16.40 5.97 10.67
CA ALA A 356 -16.66 5.14 11.84
C ALA A 356 -17.09 3.66 11.66
N ASP A 357 -16.04 2.84 11.53
CA ASP A 357 -15.74 1.71 12.42
C ASP A 357 -16.62 1.57 13.68
N ALA A 358 -17.38 0.48 13.77
CA ALA A 358 -17.81 -0.12 15.04
C ALA A 358 -18.16 -1.60 14.83
N HIS A 359 -17.12 -2.43 14.87
CA HIS A 359 -17.23 -3.89 15.00
C HIS A 359 -17.73 -4.25 16.41
N HIS A 360 -18.88 -4.91 16.51
CA HIS A 360 -19.29 -5.64 17.72
C HIS A 360 -19.75 -7.04 17.32
N PRO A 361 -19.14 -8.07 17.91
CA PRO A 361 -19.93 -9.22 18.32
C PRO A 361 -19.69 -9.58 19.79
N ASP A 362 -20.82 -9.52 20.51
CA ASP A 362 -21.31 -10.50 21.49
C ASP A 362 -20.29 -11.42 22.18
N ALA A 363 -20.11 -11.22 23.48
CA ALA A 363 -19.61 -12.23 24.40
C ALA A 363 -20.36 -12.14 25.72
N SER A 364 -21.25 -13.11 25.88
CA SER A 364 -21.99 -13.48 27.08
C SER A 364 -21.03 -14.10 28.11
N ALA A 365 -21.06 -13.61 29.35
CA ALA A 365 -20.54 -14.34 30.51
C ALA A 365 -21.35 -13.97 31.77
N ASP A 366 -22.22 -14.90 32.17
CA ASP A 366 -22.94 -14.95 33.44
C ASP A 366 -22.13 -15.79 34.44
N LYS A 367 -22.04 -15.27 35.68
CA LYS A 367 -21.82 -15.92 37.00
C LYS A 367 -20.57 -16.75 37.33
N ALA A 368 -19.88 -16.32 38.39
CA ALA A 368 -19.94 -16.88 39.77
C ALA A 368 -18.62 -16.53 40.50
N ASP A 369 -18.58 -15.57 41.43
CA ASP A 369 -18.79 -15.76 42.88
C ASP A 369 -18.30 -17.11 43.42
N LYS A 370 -17.15 -17.16 44.13
CA LYS A 370 -17.06 -17.20 45.60
C LYS A 370 -15.74 -17.81 46.14
N ALA A 371 -15.28 -17.21 47.24
CA ALA A 371 -14.40 -17.69 48.32
C ALA A 371 -12.88 -17.79 48.09
#